data_AF-A0A7W7MMZ0-F1
#
_entry.id   AF-A0A7W7MMZ0-F1
#
_cell.length_a   1.000
_cell.length_b   1.000
_cell.length_c   1.000
_cell.angle_alpha   90.00
_cell.angle_beta   90.00
_cell.angle_gamma   90.00
#
_symmetry.space_group_name_H-M   'P 1'
#
loop_
_entity.id
_entity.type
_entity.pdbx_description
1 polymer ?
#
loop_
_entity_poly.entity_id
_entity_poly.type
_entity_poly.pdbx_seq_one_letter_code
_entity_poly.pdbx_strand_id
1 'polypeptide(L)'
;MQVDTASLRTAAKRLRDEVAEQLRRAGIQAGGPERDYLVAGAFDAYTTPGPYRAAVAAWGRELEVLAEAARQLADALDAAAAGYDAADARGAGRLAGTR
;
A
#
# COMPACT_ATOMS: atom_id res chain seq x y z
N MET A 1 -17.80 16.78 16.14
CA MET A 1 -17.74 15.61 15.24
C MET A 1 -16.81 14.61 15.91
N GLN A 2 -17.33 13.46 16.34
CA GLN A 2 -16.51 12.42 16.98
C GLN A 2 -15.95 11.55 15.86
N VAL A 3 -14.63 11.60 15.67
CA VAL A 3 -13.96 10.76 14.65
C VAL A 3 -13.75 9.38 15.25
N ASP A 4 -14.17 8.35 14.53
CA ASP A 4 -13.94 6.96 14.94
C ASP A 4 -12.47 6.59 14.69
N THR A 5 -11.65 6.80 15.71
CA THR A 5 -10.22 6.50 15.68
C THR A 5 -9.94 5.00 15.59
N ALA A 6 -10.89 4.14 15.97
CA ALA A 6 -10.77 2.69 15.76
C ALA A 6 -10.92 2.34 14.28
N SER A 7 -11.89 2.92 13.59
CA SER A 7 -12.05 2.75 12.13
C SER A 7 -10.82 3.23 11.35
N LEU A 8 -10.19 4.35 11.76
CA LEU A 8 -8.95 4.83 11.15
C LEU A 8 -7.79 3.83 11.29
N ARG A 9 -7.62 3.24 12.48
CA ARG A 9 -6.60 2.21 12.74
C ARG A 9 -6.86 0.92 11.98
N THR A 10 -8.12 0.51 11.85
CA THR A 10 -8.50 -0.64 11.02
C THR A 10 -8.16 -0.41 9.55
N ALA A 11 -8.43 0.80 9.03
CA ALA A 11 -8.06 1.17 7.67
C ALA A 11 -6.53 1.19 7.46
N ALA A 12 -5.79 1.77 8.40
CA ALA A 12 -4.32 1.77 8.39
C ALA A 12 -3.76 0.34 8.37
N LYS A 13 -4.29 -0.55 9.22
CA LYS A 13 -3.90 -1.95 9.26
C LYS A 13 -4.16 -2.67 7.94
N ARG A 14 -5.35 -2.50 7.33
CA ARG A 14 -5.67 -3.08 6.03
C ARG A 14 -4.73 -2.61 4.92
N LEU A 15 -4.39 -1.32 4.92
CA LEU A 15 -3.42 -0.76 3.96
C LEU A 15 -2.03 -1.39 4.12
N ARG A 16 -1.55 -1.59 5.35
CA ARG A 16 -0.24 -2.23 5.59
C ARG A 16 -0.23 -3.72 5.29
N ASP A 17 -1.24 -4.45 5.76
CA ASP A 17 -1.21 -5.91 5.75
C ASP A 17 -1.74 -6.49 4.44
N GLU A 18 -2.82 -5.93 3.90
CA GLU A 18 -3.52 -6.51 2.74
C GLU A 18 -3.05 -5.86 1.44
N VAL A 19 -3.03 -4.52 1.37
CA VAL A 19 -2.74 -3.80 0.12
C VAL A 19 -1.26 -3.92 -0.24
N ALA A 20 -0.35 -3.68 0.70
CA ALA A 20 1.09 -3.79 0.41
C ALA A 20 1.50 -5.22 0.02
N GLU A 21 0.93 -6.24 0.66
CA GLU A 21 1.21 -7.64 0.33
C GLU A 21 0.61 -8.04 -1.02
N GLN A 22 -0.59 -7.57 -1.37
CA GLN A 22 -1.17 -7.80 -2.70
C GLN A 22 -0.37 -7.12 -3.81
N LEU A 23 0.12 -5.89 -3.58
CA LEU A 23 0.97 -5.19 -4.55
C LEU A 23 2.31 -5.91 -4.75
N ARG A 24 2.92 -6.42 -3.66
CA ARG A 24 4.11 -7.25 -3.75
C ARG A 24 3.87 -8.53 -4.55
N ARG A 25 2.75 -9.21 -4.31
CA ARG A 25 2.36 -10.42 -5.06
C ARG A 25 2.11 -10.13 -6.54
N ALA A 26 1.46 -9.00 -6.85
CA ALA A 26 1.24 -8.55 -8.22
C ALA A 26 2.57 -8.31 -8.96
N GLY A 27 3.57 -7.74 -8.29
CA GLY A 27 4.91 -7.55 -8.87
C GLY A 27 5.60 -8.88 -9.21
N ILE A 28 5.51 -9.86 -8.30
CA ILE A 28 6.05 -11.21 -8.53
C ILE A 28 5.32 -11.91 -9.66
N GLN A 29 3.98 -11.78 -9.74
CA GLN A 29 3.18 -12.35 -10.81
C GLN A 29 3.44 -11.68 -12.16
N ALA A 30 3.73 -10.38 -12.20
CA ALA A 30 4.09 -9.68 -13.44
C ALA A 30 5.42 -10.20 -14.03
N GLY A 31 6.37 -10.62 -13.18
CA GLY A 31 7.60 -11.29 -13.60
C GLY A 31 7.49 -12.82 -13.77
N GLY A 32 6.40 -13.43 -13.31
CA GLY A 32 6.13 -14.86 -13.35
C GLY A 32 6.17 -15.47 -14.76
N PRO A 33 5.59 -14.82 -15.80
CA PRO A 33 5.64 -15.35 -17.15
C PRO A 33 7.06 -15.55 -17.67
N GLU A 34 7.98 -14.63 -17.35
CA GLU A 34 9.39 -14.76 -17.77
C GLU A 34 10.07 -15.98 -17.17
N ARG A 35 9.79 -16.25 -15.89
CA ARG A 35 10.39 -17.34 -15.13
C ARG A 35 9.78 -18.70 -15.45
N ASP A 36 8.46 -18.74 -15.61
CA ASP A 36 7.70 -19.99 -15.68
C ASP A 36 7.42 -20.44 -17.12
N TYR A 37 7.41 -19.52 -18.10
CA TYR A 37 7.07 -19.82 -19.51
C TYR A 37 8.21 -19.61 -20.50
N LEU A 38 9.43 -19.31 -20.02
CA LEU A 38 10.59 -19.02 -20.89
C LEU A 38 10.17 -18.06 -22.01
N VAL A 39 9.62 -16.90 -21.65
CA VAL A 39 9.04 -15.92 -22.60
C VAL A 39 9.92 -15.62 -23.81
N ALA A 40 11.25 -15.77 -23.69
CA ALA A 40 12.19 -15.72 -24.81
C ALA A 40 11.89 -16.73 -25.96
N GLY A 41 11.29 -17.89 -25.67
CA GLY A 41 10.87 -18.90 -26.64
C GLY A 41 9.43 -18.74 -27.14
N ALA A 42 8.63 -17.87 -26.54
CA ALA A 42 7.29 -17.51 -27.03
C ALA A 42 7.34 -16.40 -28.10
N PHE A 43 8.43 -15.64 -28.14
CA PHE A 43 8.70 -14.67 -29.19
C PHE A 43 9.34 -15.35 -30.40
N ASP A 44 8.84 -15.03 -31.59
CA ASP A 44 9.32 -15.59 -32.86
C ASP A 44 10.50 -14.78 -33.43
N ALA A 45 10.98 -15.13 -34.63
CA ALA A 45 12.08 -14.43 -35.28
C ALA A 45 11.80 -12.94 -35.58
N TYR A 46 10.55 -12.48 -35.51
CA TYR A 46 10.11 -11.12 -35.84
C TYR A 46 9.69 -10.31 -34.62
N THR A 47 9.63 -10.91 -33.43
CA THR A 47 9.36 -10.23 -32.16
C THR A 47 10.50 -10.45 -31.19
N THR A 48 10.95 -9.38 -30.52
CA THR A 48 12.03 -9.49 -29.51
C THR A 48 11.45 -9.32 -28.11
N PRO A 49 12.00 -10.02 -27.10
CA PRO A 49 11.54 -9.89 -25.72
C PRO A 49 11.87 -8.54 -25.07
N GLY A 50 12.72 -7.71 -25.70
CA GLY A 50 13.22 -6.46 -25.12
C GLY A 50 12.13 -5.49 -24.66
N PRO A 51 11.18 -5.10 -25.53
CA PRO A 51 10.06 -4.23 -25.15
C PRO A 51 9.17 -4.83 -24.05
N TYR A 52 8.94 -6.14 -24.08
CA TYR A 52 8.18 -6.84 -23.06
C TYR A 52 8.87 -6.77 -21.69
N ARG A 53 10.18 -7.08 -21.64
CA ARG A 53 11.00 -6.96 -20.41
C ARG A 53 11.00 -5.55 -19.85
N ALA A 54 11.13 -4.56 -20.73
CA ALA A 54 11.09 -3.15 -20.35
C ALA A 54 9.73 -2.78 -19.73
N ALA A 55 8.63 -3.26 -20.31
CA ALA A 55 7.29 -3.05 -19.77
C ALA A 55 7.10 -3.73 -18.41
N VAL A 56 7.48 -5.00 -18.26
CA VAL A 56 7.40 -5.72 -16.98
C VAL A 56 8.22 -5.04 -15.89
N ALA A 57 9.45 -4.60 -16.20
CA ALA A 57 10.28 -3.87 -15.26
C ALA A 57 9.71 -2.50 -14.87
N ALA A 58 9.08 -1.79 -15.82
CA ALA A 58 8.37 -0.54 -15.51
C ALA A 58 7.18 -0.79 -14.58
N TRP A 59 6.37 -1.81 -14.86
CA TRP A 59 5.24 -2.18 -14.01
C TRP A 59 5.66 -2.60 -12.60
N GLY A 60 6.76 -3.34 -12.47
CA GLY A 60 7.34 -3.67 -11.17
C GLY A 60 7.67 -2.43 -10.33
N ARG A 61 8.31 -1.42 -10.94
CA ARG A 61 8.63 -0.15 -10.26
C ARG A 61 7.38 0.63 -9.85
N GLU A 62 6.37 0.71 -10.71
CA GLU A 62 5.11 1.40 -10.37
C GLU A 62 4.39 0.71 -9.20
N LEU A 63 4.42 -0.62 -9.13
CA LEU A 63 3.85 -1.37 -8.01
C LEU A 63 4.60 -1.14 -6.69
N GLU A 64 5.93 -0.99 -6.75
CA GLU A 64 6.74 -0.62 -5.58
C GLU A 64 6.37 0.79 -5.07
N VAL A 65 6.22 1.76 -5.97
CA VAL A 65 5.79 3.13 -5.64
C VAL A 65 4.41 3.12 -4.99
N LEU A 66 3.46 2.37 -5.55
CA LEU A 66 2.11 2.26 -5.01
C LEU A 66 2.10 1.57 -3.63
N ALA A 67 2.95 0.56 -3.42
CA ALA A 67 3.08 -0.10 -2.12
C ALA A 67 3.64 0.85 -1.05
N GLU A 68 4.60 1.68 -1.42
CA GLU A 68 5.15 2.68 -0.51
C GLU A 68 4.14 3.79 -0.19
N ALA A 69 3.39 4.26 -1.19
CA ALA A 69 2.30 5.21 -0.98
C ALA A 69 1.21 4.66 -0.03
N ALA A 70 0.88 3.36 -0.15
CA ALA A 70 -0.08 2.71 0.75
C ALA A 70 0.42 2.68 2.21
N ARG A 71 1.73 2.46 2.43
CA ARG A 71 2.33 2.53 3.77
C ARG A 71 2.29 3.94 4.34
N GLN A 72 2.68 4.94 3.56
CA GLN A 72 2.63 6.34 3.99
C GLN A 72 1.20 6.78 4.34
N LEU A 73 0.21 6.34 3.57
CA LEU A 73 -1.20 6.57 3.89
C LEU A 73 -1.60 5.91 5.21
N ALA A 74 -1.19 4.66 5.44
CA ALA A 74 -1.45 3.98 6.70
C ALA A 74 -0.83 4.70 7.91
N ASP A 75 0.40 5.17 7.77
CA ASP A 75 1.09 5.93 8.82
C ASP A 75 0.40 7.26 9.12
N ALA A 76 -0.07 7.95 8.08
CA ALA A 76 -0.85 9.18 8.23
C ALA A 76 -2.20 8.94 8.94
N LEU A 77 -2.88 7.83 8.64
CA LEU A 77 -4.14 7.45 9.30
C LEU A 77 -3.92 7.13 10.78
N ASP A 78 -2.86 6.41 11.14
CA ASP A 78 -2.52 6.14 12.54
C ASP A 78 -2.15 7.42 13.30
N ALA A 79 -1.37 8.31 12.68
CA ALA A 79 -1.03 9.60 13.26
C ALA A 79 -2.28 10.47 13.48
N ALA A 80 -3.22 10.47 12.54
CA ALA A 80 -4.50 11.16 12.68
C ALA A 80 -5.32 10.58 13.85
N ALA A 81 -5.43 9.24 13.94
CA ALA A 81 -6.14 8.57 15.03
C ALA A 81 -5.55 8.95 16.40
N ALA A 82 -4.22 8.95 16.53
CA ALA A 82 -3.54 9.37 17.75
C ALA A 82 -3.79 10.85 18.08
N GLY A 83 -3.82 11.71 17.06
CA GLY A 83 -4.14 13.14 17.20
C GLY A 83 -5.54 13.39 17.75
N TYR A 84 -6.54 12.65 17.24
CA TYR A 84 -7.92 12.73 17.72
C TYR A 84 -8.07 12.21 19.15
N ASP A 85 -7.48 11.05 19.49
CA ASP A 85 -7.52 10.52 20.86
C ASP A 85 -6.90 11.49 21.87
N ALA A 86 -5.80 12.15 21.51
CA ALA A 86 -5.17 13.16 22.35
C ALA A 86 -6.04 14.42 22.52
N ALA A 87 -6.75 14.83 21.47
CA ALA A 87 -7.68 15.95 21.53
C ALA A 87 -8.88 15.64 22.43
N ASP A 88 -9.44 14.42 22.32
CA ASP A 88 -10.55 13.95 23.13
C ASP A 88 -10.16 13.84 24.60
N ALA A 89 -8.97 13.30 24.91
CA ALA A 89 -8.45 13.24 26.28
C ALA A 89 -8.28 14.64 26.91
N ARG A 90 -7.76 15.62 26.14
CA ARG A 90 -7.67 17.03 26.59
C ARG A 90 -9.04 17.69 26.77
N GLY A 91 -10.02 17.33 25.94
CA GLY A 91 -11.40 17.79 26.06
C GLY A 91 -12.04 17.27 27.34
N ALA A 92 -11.93 15.96 27.60
CA ALA A 92 -12.45 15.30 28.79
C ALA A 92 -11.82 15.84 30.08
N GLY A 93 -10.50 16.04 30.10
CA GLY A 93 -9.80 16.61 31.26
C GLY A 93 -10.24 18.04 31.60
N ARG A 94 -10.50 18.88 30.59
CA ARG A 94 -11.02 20.24 30.79
C ARG A 94 -12.44 20.25 31.35
N LEU A 95 -13.30 19.33 30.92
CA LEU A 95 -14.67 19.20 31.42
C LEU A 95 -14.74 18.59 32.83
N ALA A 96 -13.77 17.75 33.20
CA ALA A 96 -13.67 17.16 34.53
C ALA A 96 -13.14 18.16 35.58
N GLY A 97 -12.29 19.11 35.19
CA GLY A 97 -11.75 20.15 36.08
C GLY A 97 -12.66 21.36 36.32
N THR A 98 -13.79 21.47 35.61
CA THR A 98 -14.80 22.54 35.78
C THR A 98 -16.02 22.13 36.61
N ARG A 99 -16.00 20.97 37.26
CA ARG A 99 -16.97 20.56 38.29
C ARG A 99 -16.32 20.61 39.67
#